data_AF-A0A9R1KJ87-F1
#
_entry.id   AF-A0A9R1KJ87-F1
#
_cell.length_a   1.000
_cell.length_b   1.000
_cell.length_c   1.000
_cell.angle_alpha   90.00
_cell.angle_beta   90.00
_cell.angle_gamma   90.00
#
_symmetry.space_group_name_H-M   'P 1'
#
loop_
_entity.id
_entity.type
_entity.pdbx_description
1 polymer ?
#
loop_
_entity_poly.entity_id
_entity_poly.type
_entity_poly.pdbx_seq_one_letter_code
_entity_poly.pdbx_strand_id
1 'polypeptide(L)'
;MFESIPPTDVVWLKNIMHDWGHEDCIKILQHCKEAIATKNAGGKVIIIDMVRGSADGDRKISEWKPNRTCSQCASTAWNGMSVSGRGSFLMLDWVTYKIMPVLGPYSVIEIYP
;
A
#
# COMPACT_ATOMS: atom_id res chain seq x y z
N MET A 1 16.60 -0.15 4.42
CA MET A 1 15.47 -0.98 4.87
C MET A 1 15.50 -1.05 6.39
N PHE A 2 14.34 -1.08 7.05
CA PHE A 2 14.24 -1.21 8.51
C PHE A 2 14.32 -2.68 8.95
N GLU A 3 14.76 -2.92 10.18
CA GLU A 3 15.00 -4.27 10.71
C GLU A 3 13.75 -4.92 11.31
N SER A 4 12.90 -4.14 11.98
CA SER A 4 11.64 -4.62 12.57
C SER A 4 10.66 -3.47 12.80
N ILE A 5 9.38 -3.81 12.97
CA ILE A 5 8.32 -2.89 13.38
C ILE A 5 7.85 -3.34 14.78
N PRO A 6 7.77 -2.44 15.77
CA PRO A 6 7.29 -2.80 17.10
C PRO A 6 5.88 -3.40 17.07
N PRO A 7 5.54 -4.34 17.98
CA PRO A 7 4.19 -4.89 18.12
C PRO A 7 3.11 -3.81 18.19
N THR A 8 2.11 -3.89 17.32
CA THR A 8 1.05 -2.87 17.20
C THR A 8 -0.26 -3.46 16.69
N ASP A 9 -1.37 -2.76 16.95
CA ASP A 9 -2.69 -3.13 16.44
C ASP A 9 -2.87 -2.69 14.98
N VAL A 10 -2.23 -1.58 14.59
CA VAL A 10 -2.34 -1.00 13.25
C VAL A 10 -0.99 -0.51 12.78
N VAL A 11 -0.63 -0.84 11.54
CA VAL A 11 0.51 -0.24 10.84
C VAL A 11 -0.02 0.75 9.80
N TRP A 12 0.49 1.98 9.82
CA TRP A 12 0.08 3.05 8.91
C TRP A 12 1.23 3.43 7.98
N LEU A 13 1.06 3.17 6.68
CA LEU A 13 2.04 3.45 5.64
C LEU A 13 1.49 4.52 4.69
N LYS A 14 1.94 5.77 4.82
CA LYS A 14 1.53 6.87 3.93
C LYS A 14 2.69 7.28 3.05
N ASN A 15 2.51 7.25 1.72
CA ASN A 15 3.52 7.64 0.74
C ASN A 15 4.84 6.87 0.93
N ILE A 16 4.76 5.57 1.22
CA ILE A 16 5.93 4.73 1.43
C ILE A 16 6.10 3.77 0.25
N MET A 17 5.02 3.12 -0.21
CA MET A 17 5.13 1.99 -1.14
C MET A 17 5.69 2.40 -2.51
N HIS A 18 5.42 3.62 -2.97
CA HIS A 18 5.94 4.13 -4.24
C HIS A 18 7.45 4.44 -4.26
N ASP A 19 8.10 4.51 -3.10
CA ASP A 19 9.54 4.81 -3.02
C ASP A 19 10.41 3.54 -3.13
N TRP A 20 9.80 2.35 -3.04
CA TRP A 20 10.52 1.08 -2.97
C TRP A 20 10.27 0.20 -4.19
N GLY A 21 11.27 -0.61 -4.53
CA GLY A 21 11.14 -1.68 -5.52
C GLY A 21 10.18 -2.77 -5.04
N HIS A 22 9.79 -3.65 -5.96
CA HIS A 22 8.83 -4.73 -5.69
C HIS A 22 9.25 -5.64 -4.51
N GLU A 23 10.50 -6.11 -4.51
CA GLU A 23 11.01 -7.00 -3.46
C GLU A 23 11.05 -6.34 -2.09
N ASP A 24 11.40 -5.05 -2.05
CA ASP A 24 11.44 -4.30 -0.81
C ASP A 24 10.03 -3.99 -0.31
N CYS A 25 9.07 -3.72 -1.18
CA CYS A 25 7.65 -3.63 -0.80
C CYS A 25 7.16 -4.91 -0.13
N ILE A 26 7.57 -6.09 -0.61
CA ILE A 26 7.21 -7.38 0.01
C ILE A 26 7.80 -7.48 1.42
N LYS A 27 9.09 -7.15 1.60
CA LYS A 27 9.75 -7.16 2.91
C LYS A 27 9.09 -6.18 3.90
N ILE A 28 8.73 -4.98 3.44
CA ILE A 28 7.97 -4.00 4.23
C ILE A 28 6.67 -4.63 4.74
N LEU A 29 5.89 -5.24 3.85
CA LEU A 29 4.62 -5.87 4.21
C LEU A 29 4.82 -7.08 5.15
N GLN A 30 5.87 -7.87 4.97
CA GLN A 30 6.21 -8.98 5.87
C GLN A 30 6.45 -8.49 7.30
N HIS A 31 7.28 -7.47 7.48
CA HIS A 31 7.49 -6.88 8.80
C HIS A 31 6.21 -6.26 9.39
N CYS A 32 5.33 -5.71 8.56
CA CYS A 32 4.03 -5.24 9.02
C CYS A 32 3.16 -6.40 9.53
N LYS A 33 3.19 -7.55 8.83
CA LYS A 33 2.47 -8.76 9.25
C LYS A 33 3.00 -9.29 10.57
N GLU A 34 4.31 -9.38 10.72
CA GLU A 34 4.98 -9.83 11.96
C GLU A 34 4.58 -8.93 13.14
N ALA A 35 4.61 -7.61 12.96
CA ALA A 35 4.23 -6.65 14.01
C ALA A 35 2.78 -6.80 14.47
N ILE A 36 1.86 -7.16 13.57
CA ILE A 36 0.44 -7.33 13.88
C ILE A 36 0.16 -8.73 14.47
N ALA A 37 0.79 -9.77 13.94
CA ALA A 37 0.57 -11.16 14.33
C ALA A 37 0.92 -11.43 15.81
N THR A 38 1.84 -10.65 16.38
CA THR A 38 2.19 -10.74 17.81
C THR A 38 1.03 -10.51 18.78
N LYS A 39 -0.10 -9.92 18.33
CA LYS A 39 -1.22 -9.53 19.21
C LYS A 39 -2.47 -10.42 19.17
N ASN A 40 -2.59 -11.45 18.32
CA ASN A 40 -3.79 -12.32 18.20
C ASN A 40 -5.15 -11.59 18.01
N ALA A 41 -5.18 -10.27 17.79
CA ALA A 41 -6.37 -9.42 17.99
C ALA A 41 -6.85 -8.69 16.72
N GLY A 42 -6.75 -9.30 15.54
CA GLY A 42 -7.38 -8.77 14.32
C GLY A 42 -6.87 -7.40 13.88
N GLY A 43 -5.55 -7.16 14.02
CA GLY A 43 -4.94 -5.91 13.58
C GLY A 43 -4.95 -5.76 12.05
N LYS A 44 -4.56 -4.57 11.56
CA LYS A 44 -4.59 -4.27 10.11
C LYS A 44 -3.44 -3.38 9.66
N VAL A 45 -3.07 -3.51 8.40
CA VAL A 45 -2.17 -2.57 7.72
C VAL A 45 -3.03 -1.60 6.93
N ILE A 46 -2.80 -0.30 7.09
CA ILE A 46 -3.43 0.75 6.31
C ILE A 46 -2.34 1.41 5.45
N ILE A 47 -2.54 1.38 4.13
CA ILE A 47 -1.67 2.03 3.16
C ILE A 47 -2.43 3.20 2.54
N ILE A 48 -1.79 4.36 2.48
CA ILE A 48 -2.26 5.51 1.71
C ILE A 48 -1.24 5.81 0.63
N ASP A 49 -1.60 5.51 -0.61
CA ASP A 49 -0.73 5.77 -1.76
C ASP A 49 -1.55 6.03 -3.02
N MET A 50 -0.89 6.56 -4.04
CA MET A 50 -1.45 6.62 -5.40
C MET A 50 -1.44 5.22 -5.99
N VAL A 51 -2.58 4.80 -6.55
CA VAL A 51 -2.75 3.45 -7.10
C VAL A 51 -3.04 3.54 -8.58
N ARG A 52 -2.18 2.93 -9.40
CA ARG A 52 -2.40 2.78 -10.85
C ARG A 52 -3.06 1.45 -11.20
N GLY A 53 -3.57 1.33 -12.42
CA GLY A 53 -4.14 0.08 -12.92
C GLY A 53 -5.64 -0.08 -12.65
N SER A 54 -6.31 1.02 -12.32
CA SER A 54 -7.77 1.14 -12.38
C SER A 54 -8.13 2.38 -13.19
N ALA A 55 -9.18 2.32 -14.00
CA ALA A 55 -9.59 3.44 -14.85
C ALA A 55 -9.81 4.74 -14.04
N ASP A 56 -10.38 4.61 -12.83
CA ASP A 56 -10.57 5.74 -11.92
C ASP A 56 -9.27 6.23 -11.28
N GLY A 57 -8.36 5.32 -10.89
CA GLY A 57 -7.07 5.71 -10.32
C GLY A 57 -6.20 6.47 -11.33
N ASP A 58 -6.10 5.94 -12.55
CA ASP A 58 -5.29 6.55 -13.62
C ASP A 58 -5.86 7.92 -14.04
N ARG A 59 -7.19 8.06 -14.11
CA ARG A 59 -7.86 9.34 -14.37
C ARG A 59 -7.62 10.34 -13.25
N LYS A 60 -7.73 9.93 -11.99
CA LYS A 60 -7.49 10.82 -10.84
C LYS A 60 -6.04 11.29 -10.76
N ILE A 61 -5.08 10.44 -11.14
CA ILE A 61 -3.67 10.82 -11.24
C ILE A 61 -3.44 11.80 -12.39
N SER A 62 -4.09 11.62 -13.54
CA SER A 62 -3.90 12.49 -14.72
C SER A 62 -4.59 13.85 -14.58
N GLU A 63 -5.74 13.91 -13.93
CA GLU A 63 -6.46 15.16 -13.63
C GLU A 63 -5.83 15.96 -12.49
N TRP A 64 -5.01 15.31 -11.67
CA TRP A 64 -4.35 15.95 -10.55
C TRP A 64 -3.25 16.91 -11.02
N LYS A 65 -3.30 18.15 -10.54
CA LYS A 65 -2.26 19.16 -10.82
C LYS A 65 -1.19 19.09 -9.73
N PRO A 66 -0.02 18.45 -9.97
CA PRO A 66 0.97 18.26 -8.94
C PRO A 66 1.68 19.57 -8.59
N ASN A 67 2.03 19.77 -7.31
CA ASN A 67 3.15 20.64 -6.96
C ASN A 67 4.47 19.91 -7.27
N ARG A 68 5.61 20.62 -7.36
CA ARG A 68 6.90 20.02 -7.80
C ARG A 68 7.30 18.77 -7.02
N THR A 69 7.03 18.70 -5.73
CA THR A 69 7.33 17.54 -4.86
C THR A 69 6.45 16.33 -5.19
N CYS A 70 5.20 16.60 -5.52
CA CYS A 70 4.17 15.63 -5.83
C CYS A 70 4.25 15.06 -7.26
N SER A 71 4.89 15.78 -8.19
CA SER A 71 5.12 15.31 -9.56
C SER A 71 5.95 14.02 -9.60
N GLN A 72 6.91 13.91 -8.67
CA GLN A 72 7.76 12.72 -8.55
C GLN A 72 6.93 11.50 -8.11
N CYS A 73 6.07 11.66 -7.09
CA CYS A 73 5.18 10.61 -6.59
C CYS A 73 4.18 10.10 -7.65
N ALA A 74 3.71 10.98 -8.55
CA ALA A 74 2.84 10.56 -9.65
C ALA A 74 3.57 9.67 -10.67
N SER A 75 4.87 9.90 -10.88
CA SER A 75 5.69 9.09 -11.79
C SER A 75 6.05 7.72 -11.21
N THR A 76 6.20 7.63 -9.88
CA THR A 76 6.51 6.40 -9.15
C THR A 76 5.29 5.76 -8.51
N ALA A 77 4.08 6.29 -8.79
CA ALA A 77 2.83 5.85 -8.20
C ALA A 77 2.74 4.33 -8.19
N TRP A 78 2.39 3.79 -7.03
CA TRP A 78 2.41 2.37 -6.82
C TRP A 78 1.45 1.69 -7.79
N ASN A 79 1.95 0.74 -8.59
CA ASN A 79 1.16 -0.02 -9.56
C ASN A 79 0.15 -0.99 -8.91
N GLY A 80 -0.17 -0.79 -7.61
CA GLY A 80 -1.15 -1.54 -6.85
C GLY A 80 -0.87 -3.03 -6.70
N MET A 81 0.28 -3.53 -7.17
CA MET A 81 0.55 -4.96 -7.31
C MET A 81 -0.65 -5.70 -7.97
N SER A 82 -1.08 -5.18 -9.13
CA SER A 82 -2.06 -5.71 -10.09
C SER A 82 -3.45 -6.12 -9.56
N VAL A 83 -4.44 -5.25 -9.77
CA VAL A 83 -5.89 -5.61 -9.74
C VAL A 83 -6.26 -6.67 -10.80
N SER A 84 -5.35 -7.04 -11.70
CA SER A 84 -5.47 -8.20 -12.60
C SER A 84 -4.74 -9.46 -12.13
N GLY A 85 -3.86 -9.37 -11.13
CA GLY A 85 -3.04 -10.48 -10.66
C GLY A 85 -3.32 -10.78 -9.20
N ARG A 86 -4.19 -11.75 -8.96
CA ARG A 86 -4.37 -12.47 -7.69
C ARG A 86 -3.07 -13.18 -7.20
N GLY A 87 -1.88 -12.65 -7.42
CA GLY A 87 -0.61 -13.37 -7.25
C GLY A 87 0.21 -12.97 -6.03
N SER A 88 0.20 -11.69 -5.64
CA SER A 88 1.22 -11.13 -4.74
C SER A 88 0.77 -11.02 -3.28
N PHE A 89 -0.45 -10.55 -3.00
CA PHE A 89 -1.02 -10.57 -1.63
C PHE A 89 -1.34 -11.99 -1.17
N LEU A 90 -1.73 -12.86 -2.10
CA LEU A 90 -1.94 -14.29 -1.87
C LEU A 90 -0.65 -15.03 -1.49
N MET A 91 0.52 -14.49 -1.86
CA MET A 91 1.83 -15.08 -1.58
C MET A 91 2.30 -14.85 -0.13
N LEU A 92 1.64 -13.95 0.60
CA LEU A 92 1.96 -13.58 1.98
C LEU A 92 0.89 -14.03 2.97
N ASP A 93 -0.01 -14.95 2.56
CA ASP A 93 -1.16 -15.43 3.33
C ASP A 93 -2.00 -14.28 3.94
N TRP A 94 -2.19 -13.16 3.24
CA TRP A 94 -3.12 -12.12 3.69
C TRP A 94 -4.55 -12.57 3.40
N VAL A 95 -5.43 -12.49 4.40
CA VAL A 95 -6.80 -13.02 4.30
C VAL A 95 -7.66 -12.18 3.36
N THR A 96 -7.58 -10.85 3.47
CA THR A 96 -8.36 -9.93 2.62
C THR A 96 -7.70 -8.56 2.48
N TYR A 97 -8.03 -7.84 1.41
CA TYR A 97 -7.71 -6.42 1.26
C TYR A 97 -8.92 -5.63 0.73
N LYS A 98 -8.97 -4.34 1.06
CA LYS A 98 -10.01 -3.40 0.62
C LYS A 98 -9.37 -2.11 0.12
N ILE A 99 -9.64 -1.73 -1.12
CA ILE A 99 -9.18 -0.47 -1.72
C ILE A 99 -10.33 0.54 -1.73
N MET A 100 -10.10 1.72 -1.19
CA MET A 100 -11.07 2.82 -1.11
C MET A 100 -10.48 4.09 -1.71
N PRO A 101 -11.02 4.63 -2.81
CA PRO A 101 -10.47 5.81 -3.46
C PRO A 101 -11.03 7.10 -2.83
N VAL A 102 -10.51 7.50 -1.66
CA VAL A 102 -11.11 8.52 -0.77
C VAL A 102 -10.49 9.92 -0.88
N LEU A 103 -9.27 10.09 -1.41
CA LEU A 103 -8.49 11.32 -1.27
C LEU A 103 -7.82 11.78 -2.58
N GLY A 104 -8.61 12.26 -3.54
CA GLY A 104 -8.07 12.70 -4.84
C GLY A 104 -7.32 11.56 -5.53
N PRO A 105 -6.03 11.72 -5.92
CA PRO A 105 -5.25 10.64 -6.54
C PRO A 105 -4.85 9.54 -5.54
N TYR A 106 -5.01 9.76 -4.23
CA TYR A 106 -4.67 8.79 -3.20
C TYR A 106 -5.84 7.84 -2.91
N SER A 107 -5.49 6.57 -2.72
CA SER A 107 -6.39 5.54 -2.23
C SER A 107 -5.95 5.06 -0.86
N VAL A 108 -6.92 4.67 -0.04
CA VAL A 108 -6.70 3.96 1.22
C VAL A 108 -6.84 2.48 0.94
N ILE A 109 -5.82 1.70 1.27
CA ILE A 109 -5.81 0.25 1.14
C ILE A 109 -5.70 -0.33 2.53
N GLU A 110 -6.72 -1.07 2.96
CA GLU A 110 -6.70 -1.82 4.21
C GLU A 110 -6.37 -3.28 3.90
N ILE A 111 -5.41 -3.84 4.63
CA ILE A 111 -4.97 -5.22 4.50
C ILE A 111 -5.12 -5.91 5.85
N TYR A 112 -5.71 -7.10 5.84
CA TYR A 112 -6.01 -7.90 7.02
C TYR A 112 -5.17 -9.19 7.00
N PRO A 113 -4.37 -9.46 8.05
CA PRO A 113 -3.53 -10.65 8.17
C PRO A 113 -4.33 -11.95 8.20
#